data_AF-A0A2G2XU06-F1
#
_entry.id   AF-A0A2G2XU06-F1
#
_cell.length_a   1.000
_cell.length_b   1.000
_cell.length_c   1.000
_cell.angle_alpha   90.00
_cell.angle_beta   90.00
_cell.angle_gamma   90.00
#
_symmetry.space_group_name_H-M   'P 1'
#
loop_
_entity.id
_entity.type
_entity.pdbx_description
1 polymer ?
#
loop_
_entity_poly.entity_id
_entity_poly.type
_entity_poly.pdbx_seq_one_letter_code
_entity_poly.pdbx_strand_id
1 'polypeptide(L)'
;MSVVLNLTGLQGAVTIVKMEAISIFEHDERFKSVERAKDREDLFEYYVEELEKKEHAKALEEQKDNRVEYLEFLKSCDFIKWRKVQDLLETDERCSRLEKIDRLEIFQEYIRDLQSEEEEQRKLRMIKDFAAYLVVSSNTSGSTAKDLFTDVMDELEKQVK
;
A
#
# COMPACT_ATOMS: atom_id res chain seq x y z
N MET A 1 -18.78 -31.10 6.13
CA MET A 1 -20.17 -30.60 5.97
C MET A 1 -20.29 -29.07 5.97
N SER A 2 -19.31 -28.29 6.46
CA SER A 2 -19.44 -26.82 6.51
C SER A 2 -19.26 -26.08 5.17
N VAL A 3 -18.47 -26.61 4.24
CA VAL A 3 -18.15 -25.91 2.96
C VAL A 3 -19.31 -25.99 1.96
N VAL A 4 -20.04 -27.11 1.95
CA VAL A 4 -21.17 -27.34 1.03
C VAL A 4 -22.37 -26.45 1.36
N LEU A 5 -22.63 -26.22 2.66
CA LEU A 5 -23.72 -25.34 3.12
C LEU A 5 -23.49 -23.87 2.73
N ASN A 6 -22.24 -23.40 2.72
CA ASN A 6 -21.89 -22.06 2.28
C ASN A 6 -22.04 -21.87 0.76
N LEU A 7 -21.66 -22.88 -0.03
CA LEU A 7 -21.84 -22.86 -1.49
C LEU A 7 -23.32 -22.87 -1.88
N THR A 8 -24.17 -23.67 -1.20
CA THR A 8 -25.61 -23.67 -1.45
C THR A 8 -26.29 -22.35 -1.01
N GLY A 9 -25.77 -21.71 0.05
CA GLY A 9 -26.26 -20.40 0.50
C GLY A 9 -25.93 -19.27 -0.47
N LEU A 10 -24.70 -19.24 -1.01
CA LEU A 10 -24.29 -18.27 -2.02
C LEU A 10 -25.10 -18.44 -3.32
N GLN A 11 -25.26 -19.68 -3.78
CA GLN A 11 -26.04 -19.97 -4.99
C GLN A 11 -27.52 -19.56 -4.83
N GLY A 12 -28.08 -19.73 -3.62
CA GLY A 12 -29.42 -19.27 -3.29
C GLY A 12 -29.56 -17.74 -3.36
N ALA A 13 -28.61 -17.00 -2.80
CA ALA A 13 -28.62 -15.53 -2.83
C ALA A 13 -28.51 -14.97 -4.27
N VAL A 14 -27.61 -15.54 -5.09
CA VAL A 14 -27.45 -15.15 -6.50
C VAL A 14 -28.73 -15.39 -7.31
N THR A 15 -29.43 -16.50 -7.03
CA THR A 15 -30.68 -16.83 -7.71
C THR A 15 -31.81 -15.85 -7.34
N ILE A 16 -31.87 -15.41 -6.08
CA ILE A 16 -32.86 -14.43 -5.60
C ILE A 16 -32.65 -13.06 -6.26
N VAL A 17 -31.42 -12.55 -6.24
CA VAL A 17 -31.07 -11.25 -6.85
C VAL A 17 -31.40 -11.24 -8.35
N LYS A 18 -31.18 -12.36 -9.04
CA LYS A 18 -31.51 -12.51 -10.45
C LYS A 18 -33.01 -12.47 -10.73
N MET A 19 -33.83 -13.11 -9.90
CA MET A 19 -35.29 -13.05 -10.03
C MET A 19 -35.81 -11.64 -9.78
N GLU A 20 -35.26 -10.93 -8.80
CA GLU A 20 -35.59 -9.52 -8.54
C GLU A 20 -35.20 -8.62 -9.72
N ALA A 21 -34.00 -8.80 -10.29
CA ALA A 21 -33.56 -8.04 -11.45
C ALA A 21 -34.51 -8.25 -12.66
N ILE A 22 -34.91 -9.49 -12.93
CA ILE A 22 -35.87 -9.79 -14.00
C ILE A 22 -37.21 -9.07 -13.77
N SER A 23 -37.70 -9.04 -12.54
CA SER A 23 -38.94 -8.33 -12.21
C SER A 23 -38.81 -6.81 -12.38
N ILE A 24 -37.66 -6.22 -12.05
CA ILE A 24 -37.39 -4.77 -12.22
C ILE A 24 -37.36 -4.38 -13.70
N PHE A 25 -36.79 -5.23 -14.56
CA PHE A 25 -36.60 -4.93 -15.99
C PHE A 25 -37.67 -5.50 -16.92
N GLU A 26 -38.67 -6.21 -16.40
CA GLU A 26 -39.68 -6.93 -17.19
C GLU A 26 -40.39 -6.04 -18.24
N HIS A 27 -40.49 -4.73 -17.98
CA HIS A 27 -41.16 -3.77 -18.85
C HIS A 27 -40.20 -2.85 -19.62
N ASP A 28 -38.88 -2.93 -19.40
CA ASP A 28 -37.88 -2.10 -20.10
C ASP A 28 -37.68 -2.59 -21.55
N GLU A 29 -37.78 -1.67 -22.51
CA GLU A 29 -37.67 -1.98 -23.94
C GLU A 29 -36.27 -2.51 -24.33
N ARG A 30 -35.20 -2.06 -23.66
CA ARG A 30 -33.85 -2.59 -23.89
C ARG A 30 -33.74 -4.03 -23.39
N PHE A 31 -34.41 -4.36 -22.29
CA PHE A 31 -34.47 -5.73 -21.77
C PHE A 31 -35.22 -6.66 -22.73
N LYS A 32 -36.35 -6.20 -23.29
CA LYS A 32 -37.13 -6.95 -24.29
C LYS A 32 -36.39 -7.11 -25.63
N SER A 33 -35.50 -6.17 -25.97
CA SER A 33 -34.73 -6.20 -27.23
C SER A 33 -33.71 -7.35 -27.32
N VAL A 34 -33.29 -7.91 -26.17
CA VAL A 34 -32.44 -9.10 -26.14
C VAL A 34 -33.36 -10.31 -26.14
N GLU A 35 -33.54 -10.96 -27.29
CA GLU A 35 -34.58 -11.97 -27.48
C GLU A 35 -34.36 -13.25 -26.64
N ARG A 36 -33.12 -13.73 -26.58
CA ARG A 36 -32.79 -14.99 -25.89
C ARG A 36 -32.60 -14.79 -24.41
N ALA A 37 -33.23 -15.64 -23.62
CA ALA A 37 -33.04 -15.67 -22.16
C ALA A 37 -31.58 -15.89 -21.76
N LYS A 38 -30.84 -16.69 -22.55
CA LYS A 38 -29.42 -16.95 -22.29
C LYS A 38 -28.55 -15.71 -22.49
N ASP A 39 -28.76 -14.97 -23.59
CA ASP A 39 -28.03 -13.72 -23.85
C ASP A 39 -28.31 -12.66 -22.77
N ARG A 40 -29.55 -12.61 -22.25
CA ARG A 40 -29.92 -11.75 -21.10
C ARG A 40 -29.19 -12.15 -19.82
N GLU A 41 -29.08 -13.45 -19.57
CA GLU A 41 -28.35 -14.02 -18.44
C GLU A 41 -26.85 -13.72 -18.54
N ASP A 42 -26.24 -13.91 -19.70
CA ASP A 42 -24.81 -13.67 -19.93
C ASP A 42 -24.46 -12.18 -19.80
N LEU A 43 -25.32 -11.27 -20.28
CA LEU A 43 -25.16 -9.82 -20.09
C LEU A 43 -25.26 -9.42 -18.62
N PHE A 44 -26.18 -10.03 -17.87
CA PHE A 44 -26.33 -9.78 -16.43
C PHE A 44 -25.11 -10.28 -15.65
N GLU A 45 -24.67 -11.52 -15.91
CA GLU A 45 -23.48 -12.10 -15.28
C GLU A 45 -22.22 -11.28 -15.58
N TYR A 46 -22.02 -10.87 -16.84
CA TYR A 46 -20.93 -9.98 -17.21
C TYR A 46 -20.98 -8.64 -16.47
N TYR A 47 -22.16 -8.01 -16.38
CA TYR A 47 -22.30 -6.74 -15.68
C TYR A 47 -22.05 -6.86 -14.17
N VAL A 48 -22.53 -7.93 -13.53
CA VAL A 48 -22.26 -8.21 -12.11
C VAL A 48 -20.77 -8.42 -11.89
N GLU A 49 -20.09 -9.21 -12.73
CA GLU A 49 -18.65 -9.43 -12.64
C GLU A 49 -17.86 -8.11 -12.79
N GLU A 50 -18.23 -7.26 -13.75
CA GLU A 50 -17.58 -5.97 -13.94
C GLU A 50 -17.86 -5.00 -12.78
N LEU A 51 -19.06 -5.05 -12.18
CA LEU A 51 -19.38 -4.30 -10.97
C LEU A 51 -18.52 -4.77 -9.79
N GLU A 52 -18.44 -6.07 -9.54
CA GLU A 52 -17.62 -6.64 -8.46
C GLU A 52 -16.14 -6.26 -8.63
N LYS A 53 -15.60 -6.37 -9.85
CA LYS A 53 -14.24 -5.92 -10.16
C LYS A 53 -14.05 -4.44 -9.87
N LYS A 54 -15.02 -3.60 -10.24
CA LYS A 54 -14.96 -2.15 -10.01
C LYS A 54 -15.04 -1.82 -8.52
N GLU A 55 -15.90 -2.47 -7.76
CA GLU A 55 -16.01 -2.29 -6.30
C GLU A 55 -14.73 -2.76 -5.60
N HIS A 56 -14.19 -3.92 -5.98
CA HIS A 56 -12.92 -4.41 -5.46
C HIS A 56 -11.75 -3.48 -5.79
N ALA A 57 -11.68 -2.97 -7.02
CA ALA A 57 -10.66 -2.00 -7.41
C ALA A 57 -10.76 -0.70 -6.60
N LYS A 58 -11.99 -0.20 -6.36
CA LYS A 58 -12.23 0.98 -5.52
C LYS A 58 -11.81 0.74 -4.07
N ALA A 59 -12.18 -0.41 -3.50
CA ALA A 59 -11.79 -0.77 -2.13
C ALA A 59 -10.27 -0.89 -1.97
N LEU A 60 -9.58 -1.46 -2.97
CA LEU A 60 -8.12 -1.57 -2.96
C LEU A 60 -7.45 -0.20 -3.06
N GLU A 61 -7.99 0.73 -3.87
CA GLU A 61 -7.44 2.08 -3.97
C GLU A 61 -7.67 2.86 -2.67
N GLU A 62 -8.86 2.80 -2.09
CA GLU A 62 -9.14 3.39 -0.77
C GLU A 62 -8.23 2.81 0.32
N GLN A 63 -7.94 1.50 0.28
CA GLN A 63 -6.98 0.88 1.21
C GLN A 63 -5.57 1.47 1.05
N LYS A 64 -5.10 1.68 -0.18
CA LYS A 64 -3.79 2.30 -0.44
C LYS A 64 -3.75 3.74 0.07
N ASP A 65 -4.78 4.53 -0.22
CA ASP A 65 -4.87 5.91 0.22
C ASP A 65 -4.87 6.00 1.75
N ASN A 66 -5.69 5.19 2.41
CA ASN A 66 -5.73 5.08 3.86
C ASN A 66 -4.36 4.67 4.45
N ARG A 67 -3.63 3.78 3.77
CA ARG A 67 -2.28 3.37 4.18
C ARG A 67 -1.31 4.55 4.16
N VAL A 68 -1.31 5.32 3.07
CA VAL A 68 -0.42 6.47 2.89
C VAL A 68 -0.74 7.54 3.92
N GLU A 69 -2.01 7.90 4.09
CA GLU A 69 -2.43 8.91 5.08
C GLU A 69 -2.03 8.52 6.50
N TYR A 70 -2.17 7.24 6.86
CA TYR A 70 -1.79 6.75 8.18
C TYR A 70 -0.26 6.77 8.38
N LEU A 71 0.52 6.44 7.34
CA LEU A 71 1.98 6.53 7.40
C LEU A 71 2.44 7.99 7.54
N GLU A 72 1.84 8.93 6.81
CA GLU A 72 2.12 10.36 6.96
C GLU A 72 1.77 10.87 8.36
N PHE A 73 0.64 10.41 8.92
CA PHE A 73 0.28 10.68 10.30
C PHE A 73 1.36 10.19 11.29
N LEU A 74 1.83 8.96 11.14
CA LEU A 74 2.89 8.41 11.99
C LEU A 74 4.18 9.22 11.88
N LYS A 75 4.56 9.64 10.66
CA LYS A 75 5.74 10.50 10.42
C LYS A 75 5.60 11.90 11.03
N SER A 76 4.38 12.43 11.09
CA SER A 76 4.10 13.73 11.75
C SER A 76 4.22 13.66 13.29
N CYS A 77 4.23 12.46 13.86
CA CYS A 77 4.37 12.25 15.28
C CYS A 77 5.86 12.16 15.68
N ASP A 78 6.38 13.20 16.33
CA ASP A 78 7.75 13.16 16.88
C ASP A 78 7.92 12.02 17.91
N PHE A 79 9.07 11.33 17.88
CA PHE A 79 9.43 10.24 18.81
C PHE A 79 9.20 10.56 20.31
N ILE A 80 9.38 11.83 20.69
CA ILE A 80 9.26 12.30 22.08
C ILE A 80 7.81 12.24 22.58
N LYS A 81 6.83 12.17 21.67
CA LYS A 81 5.39 12.14 21.99
C LYS A 81 4.79 10.73 21.97
N TRP A 82 5.57 9.67 21.77
CA TRP A 82 5.04 8.30 21.57
C TRP A 82 4.03 7.84 22.64
N ARG A 83 4.21 8.21 23.92
CA ARG A 83 3.20 7.95 24.98
C ARG A 83 1.85 8.62 24.73
N LYS A 84 1.83 9.81 24.12
CA LYS A 84 0.61 10.52 23.72
C LYS A 84 0.08 10.04 22.37
N VAL A 85 0.96 9.49 21.52
CA VAL A 85 0.58 8.87 20.24
C VAL A 85 -0.30 7.66 20.48
N GLN A 86 -0.08 6.90 21.57
CA GLN A 86 -0.98 5.81 21.95
C GLN A 86 -2.42 6.29 22.22
N ASP A 87 -2.60 7.36 23.01
CA ASP A 87 -3.92 7.94 23.28
C ASP A 87 -4.53 8.58 22.01
N LEU A 88 -3.70 9.17 21.13
CA LEU A 88 -4.13 9.73 19.85
C LEU A 88 -4.56 8.62 18.87
N LEU A 89 -3.84 7.51 18.81
CA LEU A 89 -4.14 6.35 17.95
C LEU A 89 -5.49 5.71 18.30
N GLU A 90 -5.88 5.75 19.58
CA GLU A 90 -7.18 5.24 20.02
C GLU A 90 -8.35 6.18 19.66
N THR A 91 -8.07 7.46 19.37
CA THR A 91 -9.10 8.49 19.13
C THR A 91 -9.12 9.04 17.70
N ASP A 92 -8.08 8.79 16.90
CA ASP A 92 -7.97 9.31 15.53
C ASP A 92 -8.84 8.49 14.54
N GLU A 93 -9.66 9.21 13.76
CA GLU A 93 -10.58 8.63 12.79
C GLU A 93 -9.87 7.76 11.75
N ARG A 94 -8.63 8.11 11.35
CA ARG A 94 -7.85 7.34 10.37
C ARG A 94 -7.51 5.94 10.87
N CYS A 95 -7.43 5.75 12.19
CA CYS A 95 -7.21 4.43 12.79
C CYS A 95 -8.45 3.52 12.68
N SER A 96 -9.63 4.11 12.55
CA SER A 96 -10.88 3.35 12.38
C SER A 96 -11.11 2.89 10.93
N ARG A 97 -10.48 3.57 9.96
CA ARG A 97 -10.57 3.24 8.52
C ARG A 97 -9.74 2.00 8.13
N LEU A 98 -8.85 1.56 9.01
CA LEU A 98 -7.94 0.45 8.77
C LEU A 98 -8.25 -0.76 9.66
N GLU A 99 -8.11 -1.95 9.08
CA GLU A 99 -8.12 -3.18 9.86
C GLU A 99 -6.97 -3.20 10.88
N LYS A 100 -7.14 -4.00 11.94
CA LYS A 100 -6.11 -4.12 12.98
C LYS A 100 -4.80 -4.70 12.43
N ILE A 101 -4.89 -5.60 11.47
CA ILE A 101 -3.74 -6.21 10.79
C ILE A 101 -3.00 -5.15 9.97
N ASP A 102 -3.73 -4.40 9.12
CA ASP A 102 -3.16 -3.32 8.30
C ASP A 102 -2.45 -2.27 9.15
N ARG A 103 -3.05 -1.83 10.26
CA ARG A 103 -2.42 -0.89 11.20
C ARG A 103 -1.10 -1.42 11.76
N LEU A 104 -1.05 -2.70 12.12
CA LEU A 104 0.14 -3.33 12.64
C LEU A 104 1.24 -3.41 11.58
N GLU A 105 0.90 -3.78 10.35
CA GLU A 105 1.85 -3.86 9.25
C GLU A 105 2.47 -2.51 8.92
N ILE A 106 1.64 -1.45 8.83
CA ILE A 106 2.13 -0.09 8.57
C ILE A 106 3.03 0.38 9.70
N PHE A 107 2.66 0.08 10.95
CA PHE A 107 3.48 0.45 12.09
C PHE A 107 4.84 -0.27 12.08
N GLN A 108 4.86 -1.56 11.77
CA GLN A 108 6.11 -2.32 11.62
C GLN A 108 6.97 -1.79 10.48
N GLU A 109 6.39 -1.44 9.35
CA GLU A 109 7.09 -0.79 8.24
C GLU A 109 7.72 0.53 8.67
N TYR A 110 6.94 1.40 9.32
CA TYR A 110 7.43 2.67 9.84
C TYR A 110 8.63 2.50 10.77
N ILE A 111 8.57 1.55 11.71
CA ILE A 111 9.69 1.29 12.63
C ILE A 111 10.94 0.78 11.88
N ARG A 112 10.78 -0.08 10.86
CA ARG A 112 11.91 -0.53 10.04
C ARG A 112 12.57 0.63 9.30
N ASP A 113 11.77 1.51 8.71
CA ASP A 113 12.27 2.68 7.99
C ASP A 113 13.07 3.60 8.92
N LEU A 114 12.52 3.87 10.11
CA LEU A 114 13.20 4.67 11.14
C LEU A 114 14.52 4.05 11.60
N GLN A 115 14.56 2.72 11.81
CA GLN A 115 15.78 2.02 12.19
C GLN A 115 16.84 2.07 11.08
N SER A 116 16.42 1.94 9.82
CA SER A 116 17.30 2.05 8.66
C SER A 116 17.90 3.45 8.54
N GLU A 117 17.07 4.49 8.68
CA GLU A 117 17.50 5.88 8.64
C GLU A 117 18.44 6.21 9.81
N GLU A 118 18.17 5.72 11.02
CA GLU A 118 19.07 5.90 12.17
C GLU A 118 20.44 5.26 11.93
N GLU A 119 20.48 4.05 11.37
CA GLU A 119 21.71 3.33 11.06
C GLU A 119 22.52 4.05 9.96
N GLU A 120 21.86 4.58 8.92
CA GLU A 120 22.53 5.38 7.90
C GLU A 120 23.10 6.68 8.49
N GLN A 121 22.33 7.35 9.35
CA GLN A 121 22.81 8.53 10.09
C GLN A 121 24.00 8.20 11.01
N ARG A 122 24.02 7.01 11.61
CA ARG A 122 25.14 6.53 12.42
C ARG A 122 26.39 6.31 11.57
N LYS A 123 26.27 5.65 10.42
CA LYS A 123 27.39 5.46 9.47
C LYS A 123 27.94 6.79 9.00
N LEU A 124 27.08 7.74 8.63
CA LEU A 124 27.49 9.08 8.22
C LEU A 124 28.25 9.82 9.32
N ARG A 125 27.79 9.74 10.58
CA ARG A 125 28.54 10.29 11.73
C ARG A 125 29.90 9.62 11.87
N MET A 126 29.97 8.29 11.84
CA MET A 126 31.24 7.55 11.93
C MET A 126 32.24 7.93 10.84
N ILE A 127 31.78 8.09 9.59
CA ILE A 127 32.64 8.52 8.48
C ILE A 127 33.14 9.95 8.70
N LYS A 128 32.25 10.86 9.12
CA LYS A 128 32.60 12.27 9.39
C LYS A 128 33.59 12.42 10.54
N ASP A 129 33.53 11.52 11.53
CA ASP A 129 34.46 11.52 12.66
C ASP A 129 35.81 10.87 12.32
N PHE A 130 35.95 10.24 11.15
CA PHE A 130 37.21 9.63 10.74
C PHE A 130 38.26 10.68 10.41
N ALA A 131 39.41 10.62 11.10
CA ALA A 131 40.47 11.63 10.97
C ALA A 131 40.95 11.83 9.52
N ALA A 132 41.07 10.75 8.73
CA ALA A 132 41.49 10.87 7.33
C ALA A 132 40.44 11.58 6.47
N TYR A 133 39.14 11.38 6.75
CA TYR A 133 38.07 12.09 6.06
C TYR A 133 38.09 13.59 6.38
N LEU A 134 38.30 13.97 7.65
CA LEU A 134 38.43 15.38 8.06
C LEU A 134 39.61 16.09 7.39
N VAL A 135 40.76 15.43 7.30
CA VAL A 135 41.96 15.97 6.64
C VAL A 135 41.69 16.22 5.15
N VAL A 136 41.15 15.23 4.45
CA VAL A 136 40.89 15.33 3.00
C VAL A 136 39.77 16.31 2.69
N SER A 137 38.70 16.34 3.49
CA SER A 137 37.57 17.27 3.28
C SER A 137 37.91 18.73 3.54
N SER A 138 38.97 19.00 4.32
CA SER A 138 39.45 20.36 4.63
C SER A 138 40.52 20.86 3.65
N ASN A 139 40.94 20.05 2.67
CA ASN A 139 41.98 20.45 1.72
C ASN A 139 41.46 21.53 0.74
N THR A 140 42.11 22.69 0.77
CA THR A 140 41.85 23.80 -0.17
C THR A 140 42.74 23.76 -1.42
N SER A 141 43.67 22.82 -1.49
CA SER A 141 44.65 22.65 -2.57
C SER A 141 45.01 21.16 -2.71
N GLY A 142 45.01 20.63 -3.94
CA GLY A 142 45.18 19.20 -4.22
C GLY A 142 43.85 18.50 -4.53
N SER A 143 43.86 17.15 -4.59
CA SER A 143 42.65 16.35 -4.85
C SER A 143 41.65 16.46 -3.71
N THR A 144 40.39 16.70 -4.05
CA THR A 144 39.29 16.78 -3.08
C THR A 144 38.83 15.39 -2.64
N ALA A 145 38.06 15.31 -1.56
CA ALA A 145 37.43 14.06 -1.11
C ALA A 145 36.59 13.39 -2.23
N LYS A 146 35.98 14.21 -3.09
CA LYS A 146 35.20 13.73 -4.22
C LYS A 146 36.09 13.09 -5.30
N ASP A 147 37.22 13.73 -5.63
CA ASP A 147 38.15 13.22 -6.64
C ASP A 147 38.74 11.88 -6.22
N LEU A 148 39.15 11.75 -4.95
CA LEU A 148 39.66 10.48 -4.42
C LEU A 148 38.62 9.37 -4.41
N PHE A 149 37.35 9.71 -4.12
CA PHE A 149 36.27 8.72 -4.19
C PHE A 149 36.04 8.26 -5.63
N THR A 150 36.05 9.18 -6.59
CA THR A 150 35.92 8.84 -8.02
C THR A 150 37.08 7.97 -8.51
N ASP A 151 38.32 8.29 -8.15
CA ASP A 151 39.50 7.48 -8.51
C ASP A 151 39.40 6.05 -7.97
N VAL A 152 38.92 5.88 -6.73
CA VAL A 152 38.71 4.55 -6.12
C VAL A 152 37.58 3.77 -6.80
N MET A 153 36.48 4.44 -7.15
CA MET A 153 35.35 3.82 -7.87
C MET A 153 35.76 3.36 -9.27
N ASP A 154 36.49 4.18 -10.00
CA ASP A 154 36.99 3.85 -11.33
C ASP A 154 37.98 2.67 -11.30
N GLU A 155 38.82 2.60 -10.26
CA GLU A 155 39.74 1.47 -10.06
C GLU A 155 39.00 0.18 -9.68
N LEU A 156 37.97 0.26 -8.83
CA LEU A 156 37.10 -0.88 -8.51
C LEU A 156 36.35 -1.39 -9.75
N GLU A 157 35.83 -0.49 -10.59
CA GLU A 157 35.13 -0.89 -11.82
C GLU A 157 36.06 -1.61 -12.80
N LYS A 158 37.34 -1.19 -12.87
CA LYS A 158 38.37 -1.89 -13.66
C LYS A 158 38.70 -3.29 -13.13
N GLN A 159 38.58 -3.53 -11.82
CA GLN A 159 38.84 -4.85 -11.22
C GLN A 159 37.67 -5.84 -11.41
N VAL A 160 36.46 -5.35 -11.68
CA VAL A 160 35.26 -6.16 -11.87
C VAL A 160 35.03 -6.54 -13.34
N LYS A 161 35.79 -5.95 -14.26
CA LYS A 161 35.86 -6.32 -15.69
C LYS A 161 37.01 -7.29 -15.97
#